data_AF-A0A1V5J5W2-F1
#
_entry.id   AF-A0A1V5J5W2-F1
#
_cell.length_a   1.000
_cell.length_b   1.000
_cell.length_c   1.000
_cell.angle_alpha   90.00
_cell.angle_beta   90.00
_cell.angle_gamma   90.00
#
_symmetry.space_group_name_H-M   'P 1'
#
loop_
_entity.id
_entity.type
_entity.pdbx_description
1 polymer ?
#
loop_
_entity_poly.entity_id
_entity_poly.type
_entity_poly.pdbx_seq_one_letter_code
_entity_poly.pdbx_strand_id
1 'polypeptide(L)'
;MQKIVVFIFIIAGMILPLLEGCGHSTIIKRHEVADIPDIPFTRITKLYNPEGTPDKTLAGLVFILGDAKICTDYPREENIKNLEELDMVEKQTYKYFNNYVIKAGDQIFGYVAVPIDYRMNIWENLKDEKCRYKVQIIEPEKIKGNNGIGTGFGPGPGGGI
;
A
#
# COMPACT_ATOMS: atom_id res chain seq x y z
N MET A 1 49.94 50.12 12.30
CA MET A 1 49.41 48.75 12.40
C MET A 1 48.05 48.78 13.10
N GLN A 2 47.09 48.00 12.59
CA GLN A 2 45.97 47.43 13.36
C GLN A 2 44.76 48.33 13.70
N LYS A 3 44.11 48.93 12.69
CA LYS A 3 42.70 49.40 12.80
C LYS A 3 41.87 49.10 11.53
N ILE A 4 42.15 47.99 10.86
CA ILE A 4 41.37 47.52 9.69
C ILE A 4 41.17 46.00 9.85
N VAL A 5 40.51 45.57 10.93
CA VAL A 5 40.13 44.14 11.08
C VAL A 5 38.75 43.97 11.73
N VAL A 6 37.89 45.00 11.68
CA VAL A 6 36.58 44.95 12.37
C VAL A 6 35.42 45.27 11.42
N PHE A 7 35.53 44.88 10.14
CA PHE A 7 34.42 45.06 9.20
C PHE A 7 34.21 43.92 8.20
N ILE A 8 34.82 42.75 8.43
CA ILE A 8 34.62 41.55 7.59
C ILE A 8 34.17 40.34 8.44
N PHE A 9 33.38 40.58 9.49
CA PHE A 9 32.75 39.50 10.28
C PHE A 9 31.22 39.57 10.30
N ILE A 10 30.60 40.43 9.50
CA ILE A 10 29.13 40.54 9.41
C ILE A 10 28.54 39.75 8.21
N ILE A 11 29.38 39.24 7.29
CA ILE A 11 28.91 38.55 6.06
C ILE A 11 29.07 37.01 6.13
N ALA A 12 29.49 36.47 7.28
CA ALA A 12 29.72 35.02 7.45
C ALA A 12 28.63 34.32 8.29
N GLY A 13 27.41 34.87 8.33
CA GLY A 13 26.31 34.37 9.17
C GLY A 13 25.04 33.98 8.43
N MET A 14 25.06 33.87 7.10
CA MET A 14 23.86 33.59 6.30
C MET A 14 24.17 32.62 5.15
N ILE A 15 24.61 31.41 5.48
CA ILE A 15 24.59 30.29 4.55
C ILE A 15 23.90 29.13 5.25
N LEU A 16 22.59 29.04 4.94
CA LEU A 16 21.66 27.91 4.94
C LEU A 16 22.21 26.53 5.36
N PRO A 17 21.39 25.76 6.11
CA PRO A 17 20.41 24.95 5.38
C PRO A 17 19.07 24.82 6.11
N LEU A 18 18.01 25.46 5.60
CA LEU A 18 16.67 24.91 5.74
C LEU A 18 16.46 23.92 4.58
N LEU A 19 17.14 22.78 4.66
CA LEU A 19 16.73 21.56 3.97
C LEU A 19 15.58 20.93 4.77
N GLU A 20 14.53 21.69 5.04
CA GLU A 20 13.28 21.11 5.53
C GLU A 20 12.53 20.50 4.34
N GLY A 21 12.99 19.34 3.90
CA GLY A 21 12.42 18.70 2.72
C GLY A 21 12.59 17.20 2.61
N CYS A 22 13.36 16.54 3.48
CA CYS A 22 13.20 15.10 3.66
C CYS A 22 12.08 14.88 4.66
N GLY A 23 10.85 14.73 4.16
CA GLY A 23 9.79 14.12 4.96
C GLY A 23 10.28 12.75 5.40
N HIS A 24 10.55 12.60 6.70
CA HIS A 24 10.99 11.32 7.26
C HIS A 24 9.78 10.38 7.21
N SER A 25 9.69 9.61 6.13
CA SER A 25 8.70 8.54 6.01
C SER A 25 9.28 7.31 6.69
N THR A 26 8.61 6.82 7.72
CA THR A 26 9.04 5.62 8.44
C THR A 26 8.14 4.45 8.07
N ILE A 27 8.72 3.25 8.00
CA ILE A 27 7.92 2.03 7.83
C ILE A 27 7.46 1.59 9.22
N ILE A 28 6.15 1.51 9.40
CA ILE A 28 5.54 0.91 10.59
C ILE A 28 5.73 -0.61 10.53
N LYS A 29 6.10 -1.22 11.66
CA LYS A 29 6.21 -2.67 11.76
C LYS A 29 4.85 -3.31 11.56
N ARG A 30 4.77 -4.23 10.60
CA ARG A 30 3.58 -5.05 10.35
C ARG A 30 3.23 -5.88 11.59
N HIS A 31 1.95 -5.91 11.91
CA HIS A 31 1.41 -6.78 12.94
C HIS A 31 0.20 -7.49 12.37
N GLU A 32 0.36 -8.79 12.16
CA GLU A 32 -0.70 -9.67 11.69
C GLU A 32 -1.68 -9.94 12.83
N VAL A 33 -2.96 -10.02 12.50
CA VAL A 33 -4.04 -10.34 13.42
C VAL A 33 -4.84 -11.50 12.82
N ALA A 34 -5.42 -12.35 13.67
CA ALA A 34 -6.23 -13.46 13.18
C ALA A 34 -7.46 -12.94 12.40
N ASP A 35 -8.18 -12.00 13.01
CA ASP A 35 -9.42 -11.46 12.47
C ASP A 35 -9.48 -9.94 12.58
N ILE A 36 -10.22 -9.32 11.67
CA ILE A 36 -10.63 -7.92 11.77
C ILE A 36 -11.90 -7.88 12.63
N PRO A 37 -11.92 -7.10 13.73
CA PRO A 37 -13.06 -7.08 14.64
C PRO A 37 -14.30 -6.54 13.95
N ASP A 38 -15.46 -7.09 14.33
CA ASP A 38 -16.78 -6.61 13.88
C ASP A 38 -17.17 -5.34 14.64
N ILE A 39 -16.59 -4.21 14.22
CA ILE A 39 -16.83 -2.89 14.76
C ILE A 39 -17.19 -1.91 13.63
N PRO A 40 -17.88 -0.79 13.94
CA PRO A 40 -18.14 0.22 12.94
C PRO A 40 -16.85 0.85 12.41
N PHE A 41 -16.68 0.82 11.08
CA PHE A 41 -15.62 1.53 10.37
C PHE A 41 -16.18 2.81 9.76
N THR A 42 -15.37 3.86 9.70
CA THR A 42 -15.77 5.13 9.06
C THR A 42 -15.88 4.97 7.55
N ARG A 43 -14.98 4.18 6.97
CA ARG A 43 -14.99 3.77 5.56
C ARG A 43 -14.15 2.52 5.38
N ILE A 44 -14.42 1.81 4.29
CA ILE A 44 -13.57 0.74 3.79
C ILE A 44 -13.15 1.12 2.37
N THR A 45 -11.85 1.18 2.12
CA THR A 45 -11.31 1.38 0.77
C THR A 45 -11.06 0.03 0.13
N LYS A 46 -11.85 -0.28 -0.89
CA LYS A 46 -11.75 -1.48 -1.72
C LYS A 46 -10.72 -1.26 -2.82
N LEU A 47 -9.82 -2.23 -2.99
CA LEU A 47 -8.70 -2.17 -3.92
C LEU A 47 -8.91 -3.21 -5.01
N TYR A 48 -8.87 -2.79 -6.28
CA TYR A 48 -9.15 -3.65 -7.43
C TYR A 48 -7.89 -3.95 -8.23
N ASN A 49 -7.58 -5.23 -8.42
CA ASN A 49 -6.42 -5.64 -9.21
C ASN A 49 -6.56 -5.11 -10.63
N PRO A 50 -5.66 -4.21 -11.09
CA PRO A 50 -5.74 -3.63 -12.42
C PRO A 50 -5.55 -4.67 -13.53
N GLU A 51 -4.85 -5.76 -13.22
CA GLU A 51 -4.50 -6.87 -14.12
C GLU A 51 -5.44 -8.09 -13.94
N GLY A 52 -6.41 -7.99 -13.05
CA GLY A 52 -7.34 -9.08 -12.73
C GLY A 52 -8.19 -9.47 -13.93
N THR A 53 -8.35 -10.78 -14.15
CA THR A 53 -9.37 -11.35 -15.05
C THR A 53 -10.27 -12.24 -14.22
N PRO A 54 -11.58 -11.91 -14.04
CA PRO A 54 -12.34 -10.84 -14.67
C PRO A 54 -11.90 -9.43 -14.23
N ASP A 55 -12.23 -8.42 -15.05
CA ASP A 55 -12.00 -7.02 -14.71
C ASP A 55 -12.56 -6.74 -13.31
N LYS A 56 -11.70 -6.30 -12.39
CA LYS A 56 -12.00 -5.96 -10.98
C LYS A 56 -11.94 -7.10 -9.95
N THR A 57 -10.96 -8.01 -10.03
CA THR A 57 -10.73 -8.92 -8.88
C THR A 57 -10.26 -8.15 -7.64
N LEU A 58 -10.74 -8.53 -6.46
CA LEU A 58 -10.37 -7.91 -5.19
C LEU A 58 -8.88 -8.12 -4.88
N ALA A 59 -8.15 -7.03 -4.69
CA ALA A 59 -6.72 -7.02 -4.34
C ALA A 59 -6.46 -6.67 -2.88
N GLY A 60 -7.46 -6.15 -2.18
CA GLY A 60 -7.33 -5.78 -0.78
C GLY A 60 -8.49 -4.94 -0.28
N LEU A 61 -8.59 -4.82 1.04
CA LEU A 61 -9.49 -3.94 1.74
C LEU A 61 -8.72 -3.19 2.82
N VAL A 62 -8.95 -1.89 2.92
CA VAL A 62 -8.38 -1.04 3.98
C VAL A 62 -9.53 -0.48 4.82
N PHE A 63 -9.58 -0.90 6.07
CA PHE A 63 -10.62 -0.53 7.03
C PHE A 63 -10.12 0.65 7.86
N ILE A 64 -10.89 1.74 7.90
CA ILE A 64 -10.44 3.01 8.48
C ILE A 64 -11.29 3.33 9.72
N LEU A 65 -10.62 3.56 10.85
CA LEU A 65 -11.26 3.95 12.11
C LEU A 65 -11.21 5.46 12.30
N GLY A 66 -12.28 6.01 12.86
CA GLY A 66 -12.36 7.43 13.21
C GLY A 66 -12.07 8.33 12.01
N ASP A 67 -11.23 9.33 12.19
CA ASP A 67 -10.83 10.31 11.18
C ASP A 67 -9.45 10.04 10.58
N ALA A 68 -8.92 8.81 10.76
CA ALA A 68 -7.58 8.43 10.35
C ALA A 68 -7.30 8.71 8.87
N LYS A 69 -6.17 9.36 8.61
CA LYS A 69 -5.73 9.83 7.29
C LYS A 69 -4.93 8.73 6.58
N ILE A 70 -5.66 7.71 6.13
CA ILE A 70 -5.10 6.55 5.43
C ILE A 70 -5.36 6.66 3.93
N CYS A 71 -4.32 6.44 3.13
CA CYS A 71 -4.33 6.37 1.67
C CYS A 71 -3.68 5.08 1.20
N THR A 72 -3.91 4.69 -0.05
CA THR A 72 -3.18 3.58 -0.68
C THR A 72 -2.46 4.05 -1.95
N ASP A 73 -1.52 3.25 -2.47
CA ASP A 73 -0.93 3.48 -3.79
C ASP A 73 -1.57 2.66 -4.90
N TYR A 74 -2.71 2.03 -4.63
CA TYR A 74 -3.35 1.15 -5.58
C TYR A 74 -4.09 1.97 -6.66
N PRO A 75 -3.97 1.60 -7.95
CA PRO A 75 -4.44 2.44 -9.04
C PRO A 75 -5.96 2.49 -9.19
N ARG A 76 -6.68 1.48 -8.68
CA ARG A 76 -8.13 1.39 -8.75
C ARG A 76 -8.70 1.16 -7.35
N GLU A 77 -9.38 2.18 -6.84
CA GLU A 77 -9.98 2.18 -5.50
C GLU A 77 -11.47 2.53 -5.55
N GLU A 78 -12.24 1.98 -4.63
CA GLU A 78 -13.64 2.35 -4.38
C GLU A 78 -13.90 2.41 -2.88
N ASN A 79 -14.63 3.42 -2.41
CA ASN A 79 -15.03 3.50 -1.01
C ASN A 79 -16.39 2.85 -0.82
N ILE A 80 -16.45 1.86 0.07
CA ILE A 80 -17.69 1.21 0.52
C ILE A 80 -17.90 1.48 2.00
N LYS A 81 -19.14 1.42 2.48
CA LYS A 81 -19.46 1.68 3.90
C LYS A 81 -19.28 0.43 4.75
N ASN A 82 -19.56 -0.74 4.20
CA ASN A 82 -19.47 -2.01 4.92
C ASN A 82 -19.19 -3.18 3.98
N LEU A 83 -18.98 -4.37 4.56
CA LEU A 83 -18.68 -5.59 3.82
C LEU A 83 -19.90 -6.17 3.08
N GLU A 84 -21.12 -5.70 3.34
CA GLU A 84 -22.30 -6.16 2.60
C GLU A 84 -22.29 -5.66 1.16
N GLU A 85 -21.64 -4.53 0.88
CA GLU A 85 -21.47 -3.96 -0.46
C GLU A 85 -20.51 -4.77 -1.36
N LEU A 86 -19.77 -5.73 -0.79
CA LEU A 86 -18.99 -6.67 -1.58
C LEU A 86 -19.90 -7.64 -2.35
N ASP A 87 -19.54 -7.94 -3.59
CA ASP A 87 -20.20 -8.98 -4.37
C ASP A 87 -19.93 -10.38 -3.79
N MET A 88 -20.64 -11.40 -4.30
CA MET A 88 -20.50 -12.76 -3.78
C MET A 88 -19.08 -13.34 -3.93
N VAL A 89 -18.40 -13.03 -5.04
CA VAL A 89 -17.04 -13.51 -5.33
C VAL A 89 -16.04 -12.78 -4.46
N GLU A 90 -16.20 -11.46 -4.29
CA GLU A 90 -15.40 -10.64 -3.38
C GLU A 90 -15.53 -11.12 -1.94
N LYS A 91 -16.75 -11.41 -1.46
CA LYS A 91 -17.01 -11.96 -0.12
C LYS A 91 -16.35 -13.32 0.09
N GLN A 92 -16.35 -14.18 -0.92
CA GLN A 92 -15.66 -15.47 -0.85
C GLN A 92 -14.14 -15.30 -0.84
N THR A 93 -13.62 -14.39 -1.65
CA THR A 93 -12.20 -14.09 -1.79
C THR A 93 -11.62 -13.52 -0.49
N TYR A 94 -12.32 -12.56 0.13
CA TYR A 94 -11.93 -11.91 1.39
C TYR A 94 -11.70 -12.91 2.54
N LYS A 95 -12.42 -14.03 2.59
CA LYS A 95 -12.25 -15.05 3.65
C LYS A 95 -10.86 -15.67 3.71
N TYR A 96 -10.09 -15.57 2.63
CA TYR A 96 -8.76 -16.13 2.52
C TYR A 96 -7.67 -15.07 2.63
N PHE A 97 -8.00 -13.83 3.02
CA PHE A 97 -7.02 -12.77 3.15
C PHE A 97 -6.27 -12.85 4.47
N ASN A 98 -5.01 -12.40 4.45
CA ASN A 98 -4.25 -12.13 5.65
C ASN A 98 -4.64 -10.74 6.18
N ASN A 99 -4.82 -10.65 7.50
CA ASN A 99 -5.27 -9.45 8.18
C ASN A 99 -4.14 -8.81 8.96
N TYR A 100 -4.04 -7.48 8.88
CA TYR A 100 -3.01 -6.71 9.55
C TYR A 100 -3.60 -5.48 10.21
N VAL A 101 -3.02 -5.06 11.32
CA VAL A 101 -3.41 -3.82 12.01
C VAL A 101 -2.53 -2.65 11.56
N ILE A 102 -3.17 -1.50 11.31
CA ILE A 102 -2.52 -0.20 11.13
C ILE A 102 -2.44 0.44 12.51
N LYS A 103 -1.28 0.40 13.16
CA LYS A 103 -1.08 0.99 14.49
C LYS A 103 0.24 1.74 14.60
N ALA A 104 0.26 2.82 15.37
CA ALA A 104 1.46 3.52 15.78
C ALA A 104 1.52 3.54 17.31
N GLY A 105 2.53 2.89 17.89
CA GLY A 105 2.52 2.54 19.31
C GLY A 105 1.34 1.63 19.63
N ASP A 106 0.54 2.02 20.64
CA ASP A 106 -0.64 1.29 21.10
C ASP A 106 -1.94 1.77 20.42
N GLN A 107 -1.88 2.84 19.61
CA GLN A 107 -3.05 3.38 18.95
C GLN A 107 -3.32 2.68 17.62
N ILE A 108 -4.53 2.16 17.46
CA ILE A 108 -5.01 1.53 16.21
C ILE A 108 -5.76 2.56 15.37
N PHE A 109 -5.40 2.65 14.09
CA PHE A 109 -5.99 3.57 13.11
C PHE A 109 -6.85 2.84 12.08
N GLY A 110 -6.72 1.52 11.98
CA GLY A 110 -7.43 0.72 10.99
C GLY A 110 -6.83 -0.67 10.82
N TYR A 111 -7.30 -1.34 9.78
CA TYR A 111 -6.86 -2.68 9.40
C TYR A 111 -6.67 -2.77 7.89
N VAL A 112 -5.86 -3.73 7.46
CA VAL A 112 -5.65 -4.07 6.06
C VAL A 112 -5.87 -5.56 5.89
N ALA A 113 -6.68 -5.94 4.92
CA ALA A 113 -6.82 -7.32 4.48
C ALA A 113 -6.30 -7.44 3.04
N VAL A 114 -5.38 -8.37 2.78
CA VAL A 114 -4.79 -8.60 1.45
C VAL A 114 -4.67 -10.10 1.16
N PRO A 115 -4.62 -10.51 -0.13
CA PRO A 115 -4.34 -11.90 -0.51
C PRO A 115 -3.07 -12.45 0.16
N ILE A 116 -3.04 -13.77 0.38
CA ILE A 116 -1.95 -14.46 1.10
C ILE A 116 -0.57 -14.24 0.46
N ASP A 117 -0.54 -14.17 -0.86
CA ASP A 117 0.64 -14.00 -1.69
C ASP A 117 1.06 -12.52 -1.84
N TYR A 118 0.24 -11.58 -1.37
CA TYR A 118 0.53 -10.15 -1.43
C TYR A 118 1.35 -9.76 -0.20
N ARG A 119 2.33 -8.88 -0.42
CA ARG A 119 3.06 -8.20 0.66
C ARG A 119 2.50 -6.78 0.81
N MET A 120 2.73 -6.19 1.97
CA MET A 120 2.39 -4.79 2.17
C MET A 120 3.43 -4.07 3.01
N ASN A 121 3.50 -2.75 2.84
CA ASN A 121 4.20 -1.84 3.75
C ASN A 121 3.20 -0.79 4.24
N ILE A 122 3.36 -0.33 5.48
CA ILE A 122 2.62 0.81 6.00
C ILE A 122 3.64 1.90 6.28
N TRP A 123 3.51 3.02 5.59
CA TRP A 123 4.38 4.18 5.77
C TRP A 123 3.68 5.21 6.65
N GLU A 124 4.38 5.77 7.63
CA GLU A 124 3.94 6.98 8.34
C GLU A 124 4.71 8.19 7.81
N ASN A 125 3.98 9.23 7.46
CA ASN A 125 4.52 10.54 7.10
C ASN A 125 3.83 11.63 7.92
N LEU A 126 4.51 12.12 8.96
CA LEU A 126 4.00 13.16 9.85
C LEU A 126 3.80 14.52 9.16
N LYS A 127 4.39 14.74 7.98
CA LYS A 127 4.24 15.98 7.21
C LYS A 127 3.07 15.94 6.23
N ASP A 128 2.50 14.76 5.96
CA ASP A 128 1.36 14.61 5.07
C ASP A 128 0.06 14.53 5.87
N GLU A 129 -0.62 15.67 6.02
CA GLU A 129 -1.87 15.74 6.78
C GLU A 129 -3.05 15.04 6.09
N LYS A 130 -2.96 14.73 4.80
CA LYS A 130 -4.04 14.09 4.03
C LYS A 130 -3.85 12.58 3.92
N CYS A 131 -2.60 12.13 3.85
CA CYS A 131 -2.19 10.75 3.72
C CYS A 131 -1.11 10.39 4.75
N ARG A 132 -1.36 10.73 6.02
CA ARG A 132 -0.43 10.46 7.12
C ARG A 132 0.03 9.01 7.15
N TYR A 133 -0.88 8.08 6.87
CA TYR A 133 -0.55 6.67 6.70
C TYR A 133 -0.78 6.24 5.26
N LYS A 134 0.25 5.67 4.63
CA LYS A 134 0.15 5.13 3.28
C LYS A 134 0.31 3.60 3.32
N VAL A 135 -0.75 2.90 2.93
CA VAL A 135 -0.74 1.45 2.72
C VAL A 135 -0.22 1.20 1.32
N GLN A 136 0.98 0.61 1.23
CA GLN A 136 1.57 0.19 -0.03
C GLN A 136 1.34 -1.31 -0.20
N ILE A 137 0.67 -1.69 -1.28
CA ILE A 137 0.47 -3.10 -1.64
C ILE A 137 1.54 -3.52 -2.66
N ILE A 138 2.19 -4.64 -2.38
CA ILE A 138 3.23 -5.23 -3.22
C ILE A 138 2.69 -6.57 -3.71
N GLU A 139 2.28 -6.58 -4.97
CA GLU A 139 1.85 -7.80 -5.66
C GLU A 139 3.01 -8.81 -5.71
N PRO A 140 2.70 -10.12 -5.71
CA PRO A 140 3.70 -11.14 -5.94
C PRO A 140 4.36 -10.89 -7.29
N GLU A 141 5.67 -11.14 -7.37
CA GLU A 141 6.35 -11.14 -8.66
C GLU A 141 5.68 -12.18 -9.54
N LYS A 142 5.08 -11.73 -10.64
CA LYS A 142 4.63 -12.62 -11.71
C LYS A 142 5.89 -13.36 -12.16
N ILE A 143 6.04 -14.63 -11.77
CA ILE A 143 7.00 -15.51 -12.44
C ILE A 143 6.57 -15.48 -13.89
N LYS A 144 7.28 -14.70 -14.72
CA LYS A 144 7.18 -14.85 -16.17
C LYS A 144 7.54 -16.31 -16.38
N GLY A 145 6.54 -17.15 -16.63
CA GLY A 145 6.78 -18.46 -17.18
C GLY A 145 7.76 -18.22 -18.31
N ASN A 146 8.91 -18.88 -18.24
CA ASN A 146 9.72 -19.04 -19.43
C ASN A 146 8.73 -19.56 -20.45
N ASN A 147 8.38 -18.75 -21.46
CA ASN A 147 7.71 -19.25 -22.65
C ASN A 147 8.76 -20.18 -23.24
N GLY A 148 8.74 -21.41 -22.73
CA GLY A 148 9.56 -22.50 -23.20
C GLY A 148 9.27 -22.53 -24.68
N ILE A 149 10.34 -22.36 -25.45
CA ILE A 149 10.43 -22.85 -26.81
C ILE A 149 9.68 -24.20 -26.83
N GLY A 150 8.58 -24.23 -27.59
CA GLY A 150 7.62 -25.32 -27.56
C GLY A 150 8.31 -26.67 -27.74
N THR A 151 8.04 -27.57 -26.79
CA THR A 151 8.19 -29.02 -26.99
C THR A 151 6.91 -29.70 -26.49
N GLY A 152 5.96 -29.90 -27.42
CA GLY A 152 4.75 -30.74 -27.27
C GLY A 152 3.63 -30.09 -26.44
N PHE A 153 2.35 -30.11 -26.80
CA PHE A 153 1.61 -30.94 -27.74
C PHE A 153 0.52 -30.06 -28.39
N GLY A 154 0.62 -29.85 -29.71
CA GLY A 154 -0.47 -29.39 -30.56
C GLY A 154 -0.68 -30.40 -31.68
N PRO A 155 -1.91 -30.62 -32.17
CA PRO A 155 -2.24 -31.70 -33.09
C PRO A 155 -1.54 -31.48 -34.44
N GLY A 156 -0.65 -32.39 -34.81
CA GLY A 156 0.06 -32.35 -36.08
C GLY A 156 -0.89 -32.65 -37.26
N PRO A 157 -0.69 -32.00 -38.42
CA PRO A 157 -1.48 -32.27 -39.61
C PRO A 157 -1.13 -33.65 -40.17
N GLY A 158 -2.15 -34.33 -40.70
CA GLY A 158 -2.02 -35.67 -41.26
C GLY A 158 -1.04 -35.75 -42.43
N GLY A 159 -0.35 -36.89 -42.50
CA GLY A 159 0.37 -37.39 -43.66
C GLY A 159 0.22 -38.91 -43.67
N GLY A 160 -0.74 -39.40 -44.47
CA GLY A 160 -0.95 -40.82 -44.72
C GLY A 160 0.05 -41.37 -45.74
N ILE A 161 0.23 -42.69 -45.68
CA ILE A 161 0.60 -43.54 -46.82
C ILE A 161 -0.48 -43.50 -47.91
#